data_AF-A0A933UN74-F1
#
_entry.id   AF-A0A933UN74-F1
#
_cell.length_a   1.000
_cell.length_b   1.000
_cell.length_c   1.000
_cell.angle_alpha   90.00
_cell.angle_beta   90.00
_cell.angle_gamma   90.00
#
_symmetry.space_group_name_H-M   'P 1'
#
loop_
_entity.id
_entity.type
_entity.pdbx_description
1 polymer ?
#
loop_
_entity_poly.entity_id
_entity_poly.type
_entity_poly.pdbx_seq_one_letter_code
_entity_poly.pdbx_strand_id
1 'polypeptide(L)' 'MRYVVGIPFLVLVVALAWGALTGRVRARGCCAVADPARDLRMRDAVLSTDG' A
#
# COMPACT_ATOMS: atom_id res chain seq x y z
N MET A 1 4.27 -35.41 7.26
CA MET A 1 4.28 -34.14 8.04
C MET A 1 4.79 -32.95 7.25
N ARG A 2 5.93 -33.04 6.53
CA ARG A 2 6.52 -31.92 5.76
C ARG A 2 5.57 -31.30 4.72
N TYR A 3 4.78 -32.12 4.03
CA TYR A 3 3.79 -31.65 3.05
C TYR A 3 2.56 -30.98 3.67
N VAL A 4 2.20 -31.35 4.90
CA VAL A 4 1.03 -30.80 5.61
C VAL A 4 1.27 -29.32 5.96
N VAL A 5 2.52 -28.93 6.20
CA VAL A 5 2.90 -27.54 6.50
C VAL A 5 3.35 -26.77 5.25
N GLY A 6 4.02 -27.44 4.31
CA GLY A 6 4.54 -26.78 3.11
C GLY A 6 3.44 -26.28 2.16
N ILE A 7 2.38 -27.06 1.96
CA ILE A 7 1.26 -26.69 1.07
C ILE A 7 0.52 -25.44 1.56
N PRO A 8 0.04 -25.35 2.82
CA PRO A 8 -0.67 -24.15 3.27
C PRO A 8 0.24 -22.91 3.28
N PHE A 9 1.54 -23.07 3.56
CA PHE A 9 2.50 -21.98 3.47
C PHE A 9 2.64 -21.44 2.04
N LEU A 10 2.76 -22.32 1.04
CA LEU A 10 2.81 -21.92 -0.37
C LEU A 10 1.54 -21.18 -0.80
N VAL A 11 0.37 -21.69 -0.42
CA VAL A 11 -0.93 -21.04 -0.72
C VAL A 11 -0.98 -19.63 -0.12
N LEU A 12 -0.54 -19.48 1.14
CA LEU A 12 -0.48 -18.18 1.81
C LEU A 12 0.43 -17.20 1.07
N VAL A 13 1.63 -17.63 0.69
CA VAL A 13 2.60 -16.78 -0.03
C VAL A 13 2.03 -16.32 -1.38
N VAL A 14 1.41 -17.22 -2.14
CA VAL A 14 0.79 -16.89 -3.44
C VAL A 14 -0.37 -15.91 -3.26
N ALA A 15 -1.23 -16.12 -2.27
CA ALA A 15 -2.36 -15.23 -1.98
C ALA A 15 -1.88 -13.83 -1.56
N LEU A 16 -0.83 -13.74 -0.74
CA LEU A 16 -0.21 -12.47 -0.33
C LEU A 16 0.40 -11.74 -1.53
N ALA A 17 1.18 -12.42 -2.37
CA ALA A 17 1.77 -11.84 -3.57
C ALA A 17 0.68 -11.29 -4.50
N TRP A 18 -0.36 -12.08 -4.77
CA TRP A 18 -1.51 -11.65 -5.58
C TRP A 18 -2.26 -10.46 -4.97
N GLY A 19 -2.50 -10.49 -3.66
CA GLY A 19 -3.17 -9.41 -2.94
C GLY A 19 -2.35 -8.11 -2.93
N ALA A 20 -1.03 -8.20 -2.86
CA ALA A 20 -0.13 -7.07 -2.98
C ALA A 20 -0.12 -6.48 -4.41
N LEU A 21 -0.02 -7.34 -5.44
CA LEU A 21 -0.04 -6.95 -6.85
C LEU A 21 -1.36 -6.27 -7.26
N THR A 22 -2.48 -6.76 -6.75
CA THR A 22 -3.82 -6.21 -7.05
C THR A 22 -4.20 -5.01 -6.18
N GLY A 23 -3.31 -4.56 -5.29
CA GLY A 23 -3.56 -3.42 -4.39
C GLY A 23 -4.65 -3.68 -3.34
N ARG A 24 -5.13 -4.92 -3.19
CA ARG A 24 -6.11 -5.31 -2.17
C ARG A 24 -5.49 -5.37 -0.78
N VAL A 25 -4.21 -5.73 -0.70
CA VAL A 25 -3.43 -5.65 0.53
C VAL A 25 -2.96 -4.21 0.67
N ARG A 26 -3.80 -3.39 1.28
CA ARG A 26 -3.38 -2.06 1.73
C ARG A 26 -2.48 -2.23 2.93
N ALA A 27 -1.17 -2.14 2.71
CA ALA A 27 -0.25 -1.86 3.79
C ALA A 27 -0.72 -0.56 4.45
N ARG A 28 -1.05 -0.60 5.74
CA ARG A 28 -1.21 0.63 6.53
C ARG A 28 0.19 1.23 6.68
N GLY A 29 0.60 2.00 5.67
CA GLY A 29 1.83 2.76 5.74
C GLY A 29 1.77 3.71 6.93
N CYS A 30 2.85 3.75 7.72
CA CYS A 30 3.04 4.75 8.78
C CYS A 30 3.05 6.19 8.21
N CYS A 31 3.32 6.32 6.91
CA CYS A 31 3.18 7.55 6.16
C CYS A 31 1.78 7.60 5.55
N ALA A 32 0.92 8.50 6.05
CA ALA A 32 -0.25 8.91 5.30
C ALA A 32 0.19 9.35 3.91
N VAL A 33 -0.58 9.04 2.86
CA VAL A 33 -0.39 9.67 1.54
C VAL A 33 -0.42 11.18 1.80
N ALA A 34 0.74 11.82 1.69
CA ALA A 34 0.85 13.27 1.80
C ALA A 34 0.14 13.82 0.57
N ASP A 35 -1.13 14.17 0.75
CA ASP A 35 -1.96 14.80 -0.25
C ASP A 35 -1.78 16.32 -0.07
N PRO A 36 -0.90 16.97 -0.85
CA PRO A 36 -0.56 18.38 -0.64
C PRO A 36 -1.76 19.30 -0.90
N ALA A 37 -2.78 18.80 -1.62
CA ALA A 37 -4.05 19.50 -1.79
C ALA A 37 -4.95 19.44 -0.53
N ARG A 38 -4.67 18.55 0.43
CA ARG A 38 -5.36 18.47 1.74
C ARG A 38 -4.53 19.03 2.88
N ASP A 39 -3.21 19.02 2.77
CA ASP A 39 -2.33 19.61 3.77
C ASP A 39 -2.32 21.14 3.69
N LEU A 40 -2.93 21.78 4.68
CA LEU A 40 -2.99 23.25 4.81
C LEU A 40 -1.61 23.92 4.80
N ARG A 41 -0.54 23.19 5.14
CA ARG A 41 0.85 23.71 5.10
C ARG A 41 1.51 23.64 3.73
N MET A 42 1.00 22.81 2.80
CA MET A 42 1.56 22.65 1.44
C MET A 42 0.64 23.19 0.33
N ARG A 43 -0.62 23.49 0.66
CA ARG A 43 -1.59 24.07 -0.29
C ARG A 43 -1.07 25.32 -1.00
N ASP A 44 -0.37 26.19 -0.28
CA ASP A 44 0.11 27.46 -0.81
C ASP A 44 1.16 27.27 -1.92
N ALA A 45 2.02 26.25 -1.78
CA ALA A 45 3.03 25.91 -2.78
C ALA A 45 2.39 25.34 -4.06
N VAL A 46 1.36 24.50 -3.94
CA VAL A 46 0.64 23.93 -5.09
C VAL A 46 -0.16 25.00 -5.83
N LEU A 47 -0.85 25.91 -5.12
CA LEU A 47 -1.64 26.97 -5.75
C LEU A 47 -0.78 27.94 -6.59
N SER A 48 0.47 28.15 -6.19
CA SER A 48 1.40 29.05 -6.87
C SER A 48 1.97 28.50 -8.19
N THR A 49 1.80 27.21 -8.49
CA THR A 49 2.36 26.59 -9.70
C THR A 49 1.41 26.55 -10.89
N ASP A 50 0.11 26.87 -10.68
CA ASP A 50 -0.93 26.93 -11.71
C ASP A 50 -1.20 28.38 -12.20
N GLY A 51 -0.27 29.31 -11.95
CA GLY A 51 -0.35 30.73 -12.36
C GLY A 51 0.46 31.06 -13.61
#